data_AF-A0A3A8K0N0-F1
#
_entry.id   AF-A0A3A8K0N0-F1
#
_cell.length_a   1.000
_cell.length_b   1.000
_cell.length_c   1.000
_cell.angle_alpha   90.00
_cell.angle_beta   90.00
_cell.angle_gamma   90.00
#
_symmetry.space_group_name_H-M   'P 1'
#
loop_
_entity.id
_entity.type
_entity.pdbx_description
1 polymer ?
#
loop_
_entity_poly.entity_id
_entity_poly.type
_entity_poly.pdbx_seq_one_letter_code
_entity_poly.pdbx_strand_id
1 'polypeptide(L)'
;AWLEMLVAFFVGVLAGAIHFGTLRSQRLDLQKSFLAAFLGTLVALAFTFVLPPFNAARALFGGATLLVPAMVVTLGSMELATGAVEAGLPRLMYGLLRFLMLGVGFAAAGTLWRFAWPLPPPVEAHALPPLLTFFLVAVGGVALSVCMSGRPRDVAWIVGGVLIAYETQAVTKMVLGDRGSPLVAAFVLGVAGLLYGRGRGRMPMTVIMPGMLQLAPGFIGTQAVVALLGAGVAGADDDRLFNVLLVALQLVLGLVFATVVVPPRFSVERDSPVPPSAGGA
;
A
#
# COMPACT_ATOMS: atom_id res chain seq x y z
N ALA A 1 -0.96 0.07 -20.89
CA ALA A 1 -0.69 0.94 -19.72
C ALA A 1 -1.67 2.13 -19.60
N TRP A 2 -1.92 2.90 -20.66
CA TRP A 2 -2.77 4.10 -20.59
C TRP A 2 -4.25 3.80 -20.27
N LEU A 3 -4.82 2.76 -20.87
CA LEU A 3 -6.19 2.31 -20.58
C LEU A 3 -6.32 1.86 -19.13
N GLU A 4 -5.31 1.14 -18.62
CA GLU A 4 -5.27 0.68 -17.24
C GLU A 4 -5.23 1.87 -16.26
N MET A 5 -4.50 2.93 -16.58
CA MET A 5 -4.48 4.17 -15.79
C MET A 5 -5.83 4.90 -15.83
N LEU A 6 -6.49 4.95 -16.99
CA LEU A 6 -7.82 5.54 -17.13
C LEU A 6 -8.85 4.78 -16.30
N VAL A 7 -8.86 3.45 -16.38
CA VAL A 7 -9.77 2.62 -15.59
C VAL A 7 -9.43 2.72 -14.10
N ALA A 8 -8.13 2.74 -13.74
CA ALA A 8 -7.68 2.97 -12.37
C ALA A 8 -8.18 4.30 -11.80
N PHE A 9 -8.24 5.36 -12.62
CA PHE A 9 -8.80 6.65 -12.21
C PHE A 9 -10.28 6.52 -11.82
N PHE A 10 -11.11 5.89 -12.63
CA PHE A 10 -12.53 5.68 -12.30
C PHE A 10 -12.73 4.79 -11.07
N VAL A 11 -11.95 3.72 -10.93
CA VAL A 11 -11.95 2.86 -9.74
C VAL A 11 -11.56 3.67 -8.50
N GLY A 12 -10.53 4.52 -8.60
CA GLY A 12 -10.07 5.38 -7.51
C GLY A 12 -11.10 6.45 -7.12
N VAL A 13 -11.77 7.07 -8.09
CA VAL A 13 -12.87 8.02 -7.85
C VAL A 13 -14.01 7.35 -7.10
N LEU A 14 -14.40 6.14 -7.50
CA LEU A 14 -15.42 5.36 -6.81
C LEU A 14 -15.02 5.00 -5.39
N ALA A 15 -13.79 4.50 -5.20
CA ALA A 15 -13.25 4.18 -3.89
C ALA A 15 -13.21 5.41 -2.96
N GLY A 16 -12.80 6.57 -3.51
CA GLY A 16 -12.84 7.86 -2.82
C GLY A 16 -14.27 8.28 -2.44
N ALA A 17 -15.21 8.19 -3.38
CA ALA A 17 -16.61 8.51 -3.13
C ALA A 17 -17.22 7.64 -2.02
N ILE A 18 -16.91 6.34 -1.98
CA ILE A 18 -17.34 5.44 -0.90
C ILE A 18 -16.72 5.86 0.44
N HIS A 19 -15.41 6.16 0.43
CA HIS A 19 -14.67 6.54 1.64
C HIS A 19 -15.23 7.82 2.27
N PHE A 20 -15.43 8.86 1.47
CA PHE A 20 -15.89 10.19 1.91
C PHE A 20 -17.41 10.33 2.02
N GLY A 21 -18.18 9.61 1.20
CA GLY A 21 -19.65 9.70 1.18
C GLY A 21 -20.36 8.90 2.27
N THR A 22 -19.71 7.86 2.80
CA THR A 22 -20.31 7.04 3.86
C THR A 22 -20.04 7.67 5.23
N LEU A 23 -21.11 7.89 6.01
CA LEU A 23 -21.14 8.52 7.34
C LEU A 23 -19.89 8.27 8.21
N ARG A 24 -19.50 9.29 8.98
CA ARG A 24 -18.30 9.49 9.83
C ARG A 24 -17.96 8.39 10.86
N SER A 25 -18.64 7.25 10.82
CA SER A 25 -18.49 6.17 11.79
C SER A 25 -17.28 5.28 11.47
N GLN A 26 -16.31 5.27 12.39
CA GLN A 26 -15.15 4.36 12.39
C GLN A 26 -15.56 2.87 12.40
N ARG A 27 -16.81 2.55 12.77
CA ARG A 27 -17.32 1.18 12.85
C ARG A 27 -17.43 0.49 11.48
N LEU A 28 -17.46 1.25 10.39
CA LEU A 28 -17.71 0.71 9.05
C LEU A 28 -16.45 0.59 8.18
N ASP A 29 -15.23 0.82 8.68
CA ASP A 29 -14.03 0.92 7.82
C ASP A 29 -13.71 -0.39 7.07
N LEU A 30 -13.92 -1.54 7.70
CA LEU A 30 -13.78 -2.85 7.04
C LEU A 30 -14.83 -3.03 5.93
N GLN A 31 -16.07 -2.62 6.18
CA GLN A 31 -17.17 -2.72 5.22
C GLN A 31 -16.96 -1.77 4.04
N LYS A 32 -16.42 -0.56 4.28
CA LYS A 32 -16.01 0.38 3.23
C LYS A 32 -14.93 -0.23 2.34
N SER A 33 -13.93 -0.88 2.94
CA SER A 33 -12.85 -1.54 2.20
C SER A 33 -13.40 -2.67 1.31
N PHE A 34 -14.26 -3.52 1.86
CA PHE A 34 -14.95 -4.56 1.08
C PHE A 34 -15.77 -3.95 -0.07
N LEU A 35 -16.61 -2.95 0.21
CA LEU A 35 -17.50 -2.35 -0.78
C LEU A 35 -16.72 -1.65 -1.91
N ALA A 36 -15.65 -0.94 -1.57
CA ALA A 36 -14.78 -0.29 -2.55
C ALA A 36 -14.05 -1.29 -3.44
N ALA A 37 -13.54 -2.39 -2.87
CA ALA A 37 -12.96 -3.48 -3.64
C ALA A 37 -13.98 -4.17 -4.56
N PHE A 38 -15.17 -4.47 -4.03
CA PHE A 38 -16.24 -5.13 -4.74
C PHE A 38 -16.74 -4.29 -5.93
N LEU A 39 -17.20 -3.06 -5.67
CA LEU A 39 -17.71 -2.18 -6.70
C LEU A 39 -16.61 -1.74 -7.67
N GLY A 40 -15.39 -1.50 -7.18
CA GLY A 40 -14.23 -1.17 -8.02
C GLY A 40 -13.91 -2.29 -9.02
N THR A 41 -14.02 -3.55 -8.60
CA THR A 41 -13.82 -4.71 -9.49
C THR A 41 -14.91 -4.79 -10.54
N LEU A 42 -16.18 -4.63 -10.15
CA LEU A 42 -17.30 -4.63 -11.10
C LEU A 42 -17.16 -3.51 -12.13
N VAL A 43 -16.73 -2.31 -11.72
CA VAL A 43 -16.46 -1.20 -12.64
C VAL A 43 -15.30 -1.52 -13.58
N ALA A 44 -14.19 -2.06 -13.05
CA ALA A 44 -13.05 -2.45 -13.88
C ALA A 44 -13.45 -3.52 -14.93
N LEU A 45 -14.29 -4.48 -14.56
CA LEU A 45 -14.84 -5.48 -15.49
C LEU A 45 -15.87 -4.88 -16.46
N ALA A 46 -16.72 -3.94 -16.03
CA ALA A 46 -17.66 -3.25 -16.91
C ALA A 46 -16.94 -2.51 -18.05
N PHE A 47 -15.79 -1.90 -17.76
CA PHE A 47 -14.98 -1.25 -18.79
C PHE A 47 -14.46 -2.18 -19.87
N THR A 48 -14.42 -3.50 -19.65
CA THR A 48 -13.99 -4.46 -20.69
C THR A 48 -15.01 -4.62 -21.81
N PHE A 49 -16.24 -4.13 -21.64
CA PHE A 49 -17.24 -4.08 -22.71
C PHE A 49 -17.06 -2.88 -23.65
N VAL A 50 -16.48 -1.80 -23.14
CA VAL A 50 -16.44 -0.50 -23.85
C VAL A 50 -15.05 -0.22 -24.43
N LEU A 51 -14.00 -0.69 -23.75
CA LEU A 51 -12.61 -0.41 -24.10
C LEU A 51 -11.94 -1.59 -24.81
N PRO A 52 -10.89 -1.34 -25.63
CA PRO A 52 -10.03 -2.39 -26.16
C PRO A 52 -9.41 -3.24 -25.05
N PRO A 53 -8.93 -4.48 -25.35
CA PRO A 53 -8.38 -5.38 -24.35
C PRO A 53 -7.28 -4.72 -23.49
N PHE A 54 -7.44 -4.77 -22.17
CA PHE A 54 -6.49 -4.21 -21.19
C PHE A 54 -6.35 -5.13 -19.97
N ASN A 55 -5.31 -4.91 -19.17
CA ASN A 55 -5.09 -5.69 -17.96
C ASN A 55 -5.95 -5.15 -16.79
N ALA A 56 -7.12 -5.75 -16.58
CA ALA A 56 -8.06 -5.35 -15.53
C ALA A 56 -7.47 -5.45 -14.12
N ALA A 57 -6.60 -6.43 -13.85
CA ALA A 57 -5.95 -6.58 -12.54
C ALA A 57 -5.00 -5.41 -12.22
N ARG A 58 -4.21 -4.95 -13.20
CA ARG A 58 -3.35 -3.76 -13.06
C ARG A 58 -4.18 -2.50 -12.85
N ALA A 59 -5.27 -2.35 -13.60
CA ALA A 59 -6.17 -1.19 -13.47
C ALA A 59 -6.84 -1.14 -12.08
N LEU A 60 -7.38 -2.26 -11.63
CA LEU A 60 -8.00 -2.40 -10.32
C LEU A 60 -7.01 -2.07 -9.20
N PHE A 61 -5.78 -2.60 -9.28
CA PHE A 61 -4.74 -2.29 -8.29
C PHE A 61 -4.41 -0.80 -8.26
N GLY A 62 -4.22 -0.18 -9.43
CA GLY A 62 -3.94 1.26 -9.53
C GLY A 62 -5.00 2.11 -8.82
N GLY A 63 -6.29 1.78 -8.99
CA GLY A 63 -7.38 2.50 -8.33
C GLY A 63 -7.58 2.14 -6.85
N ALA A 64 -7.27 0.90 -6.47
CA ALA A 64 -7.44 0.41 -5.10
C ALA A 64 -6.22 0.63 -4.19
N THR A 65 -5.11 1.17 -4.71
CA THR A 65 -3.84 1.31 -3.98
C THR A 65 -4.02 2.06 -2.65
N LEU A 66 -4.86 3.09 -2.60
CA LEU A 66 -5.11 3.87 -1.37
C LEU A 66 -5.95 3.14 -0.32
N LEU A 67 -6.64 2.04 -0.68
CA LEU A 67 -7.40 1.24 0.26
C LEU A 67 -6.51 0.30 1.09
N VAL A 68 -5.27 0.12 0.65
CA VAL A 68 -4.28 -0.76 1.28
C VAL A 68 -3.91 -0.20 2.68
N PRO A 69 -3.94 -1.02 3.75
CA PRO A 69 -3.66 -0.60 5.14
C PRO A 69 -2.18 -0.28 5.43
N ALA A 70 -1.47 0.39 4.53
CA ALA A 70 -0.03 0.63 4.68
C ALA A 70 0.32 1.41 5.96
N MET A 71 -0.53 2.36 6.37
CA MET A 71 -0.40 3.10 7.63
C MET A 71 -0.29 2.18 8.85
N VAL A 72 -1.28 1.31 9.00
CA VAL A 72 -1.43 0.45 10.16
C VAL A 72 -0.33 -0.61 10.17
N VAL A 73 0.03 -1.12 8.98
CA VAL A 73 1.15 -2.05 8.83
C VAL A 73 2.47 -1.40 9.19
N THR A 74 2.75 -0.21 8.67
CA THR A 74 4.00 0.52 8.95
C THR A 74 4.13 0.84 10.43
N LEU A 75 3.07 1.38 11.05
CA LEU A 75 3.09 1.73 12.46
C LEU A 75 3.18 0.49 13.36
N GLY A 76 2.40 -0.55 13.08
CA GLY A 76 2.46 -1.80 13.84
C GLY A 76 3.83 -2.47 13.75
N SER A 77 4.46 -2.45 12.58
CA SER A 77 5.84 -2.95 12.38
C SER A 77 6.85 -2.18 13.23
N MET A 78 6.74 -0.85 13.25
CA MET A 78 7.62 0.01 14.03
C MET A 78 7.40 -0.20 15.54
N GLU A 79 6.16 -0.32 16.00
CA GLU A 79 5.84 -0.63 17.40
C GLU A 79 6.41 -1.99 17.80
N LEU A 80 6.26 -3.03 16.96
CA LEU A 80 6.91 -4.33 17.17
C LEU A 80 8.44 -4.21 17.23
N ALA A 81 9.04 -3.47 16.31
CA ALA A 81 10.49 -3.27 16.26
C ALA A 81 11.04 -2.60 17.53
N THR A 82 10.23 -1.74 18.15
CA THR A 82 10.58 -1.03 19.39
C THR A 82 10.24 -1.80 20.66
N GLY A 83 9.72 -3.02 20.56
CA GLY A 83 9.34 -3.84 21.70
C GLY A 83 7.93 -3.59 22.24
N ALA A 84 7.16 -2.67 21.65
CA ALA A 84 5.76 -2.41 22.00
C ALA A 84 4.83 -3.44 21.35
N VAL A 85 5.01 -4.72 21.71
CA VAL A 85 4.33 -5.86 21.09
C VAL A 85 2.80 -5.79 21.24
N GLU A 86 2.33 -5.36 22.42
CA GLU A 86 0.90 -5.21 22.73
C GLU A 86 0.20 -4.16 21.86
N ALA A 87 0.91 -3.11 21.42
CA ALA A 87 0.38 -2.09 20.51
C ALA A 87 0.50 -2.51 19.04
N GLY A 88 1.63 -3.12 18.68
CA GLY A 88 1.94 -3.47 17.30
C GLY A 88 1.12 -4.64 16.74
N LEU A 89 0.91 -5.71 17.52
CA LEU A 89 0.16 -6.89 17.09
C LEU A 89 -1.29 -6.58 16.68
N PRO A 90 -2.11 -5.88 17.49
CA PRO A 90 -3.48 -5.52 17.10
C PRO A 90 -3.54 -4.71 15.81
N ARG A 91 -2.60 -3.79 15.59
CA ARG A 91 -2.50 -3.03 14.35
C ARG A 91 -2.24 -3.94 13.15
N LEU A 92 -1.23 -4.80 13.24
CA LEU A 92 -0.92 -5.73 12.15
C LEU A 92 -2.09 -6.68 11.87
N MET A 93 -2.79 -7.14 12.91
CA MET A 93 -3.98 -7.97 12.75
C MET A 93 -5.14 -7.24 12.10
N TYR A 94 -5.37 -5.98 12.47
CA TYR A 94 -6.33 -5.13 11.79
C TYR A 94 -5.97 -4.90 10.31
N GLY A 95 -4.69 -4.66 10.02
CA GLY A 95 -4.18 -4.56 8.65
C GLY A 95 -4.43 -5.83 7.85
N LEU A 96 -4.14 -7.00 8.43
CA LEU A 96 -4.42 -8.31 7.82
C LEU A 96 -5.92 -8.46 7.51
N LEU A 97 -6.79 -8.16 8.47
CA LEU A 97 -8.24 -8.25 8.29
C LEU A 97 -8.73 -7.33 7.15
N ARG A 98 -8.19 -6.11 7.06
CA ARG A 98 -8.52 -5.19 5.96
C ARG A 98 -8.04 -5.72 4.61
N PHE A 99 -6.84 -6.30 4.54
CA PHE A 99 -6.37 -6.99 3.33
C PHE A 99 -7.29 -8.14 2.93
N LEU A 100 -7.71 -8.98 3.88
CA LEU A 100 -8.65 -10.06 3.62
C LEU A 100 -9.98 -9.50 3.10
N MET A 101 -10.50 -8.42 3.68
CA MET A 101 -11.74 -7.79 3.21
C MET A 101 -11.64 -7.25 1.78
N LEU A 102 -10.51 -6.66 1.40
CA LEU A 102 -10.24 -6.29 0.01
C LEU A 102 -10.26 -7.53 -0.89
N GLY A 103 -9.58 -8.59 -0.48
CA GLY A 103 -9.56 -9.86 -1.19
C GLY A 103 -10.95 -10.46 -1.38
N VAL A 104 -11.74 -10.54 -0.32
CA VAL A 104 -13.12 -11.03 -0.37
C VAL A 104 -14.00 -10.14 -1.26
N GLY A 105 -13.78 -8.82 -1.28
CA GLY A 105 -14.46 -7.90 -2.19
C GLY A 105 -14.16 -8.17 -3.65
N PHE A 106 -12.88 -8.32 -4.02
CA PHE A 106 -12.47 -8.70 -5.37
C PHE A 106 -13.06 -10.07 -5.76
N ALA A 107 -13.02 -11.02 -4.82
CA ALA A 107 -13.51 -12.36 -4.99
C ALA A 107 -15.02 -12.42 -5.27
N ALA A 108 -15.81 -11.78 -4.41
CA ALA A 108 -17.25 -11.71 -4.53
C ALA A 108 -17.68 -11.04 -5.85
N ALA A 109 -16.99 -9.98 -6.27
CA ALA A 109 -17.27 -9.30 -7.53
C ALA A 109 -17.01 -10.19 -8.75
N GLY A 110 -15.88 -10.91 -8.76
CA GLY A 110 -15.56 -11.85 -9.84
C GLY A 110 -16.57 -13.00 -9.93
N THR A 111 -16.95 -13.59 -8.79
CA THR A 111 -17.98 -14.65 -8.75
C THR A 111 -19.34 -14.16 -9.23
N LEU A 112 -19.76 -12.97 -8.81
CA LEU A 112 -21.01 -12.37 -9.28
C LEU A 112 -20.97 -12.10 -10.79
N TRP A 113 -19.86 -11.58 -11.30
CA TRP A 113 -19.66 -11.31 -12.72
C TRP A 113 -19.82 -12.56 -13.58
N ARG A 114 -19.23 -13.68 -13.14
CA ARG A 114 -19.29 -14.98 -13.83
C ARG A 114 -20.70 -15.53 -14.02
N PHE A 115 -21.65 -15.10 -13.20
CA PHE A 115 -23.04 -15.51 -13.35
C PHE A 115 -23.68 -14.93 -14.62
N ALA A 116 -23.23 -13.74 -15.04
CA ALA A 116 -23.76 -13.05 -16.21
C ALA A 116 -22.83 -13.17 -17.43
N TRP A 117 -21.51 -13.09 -17.24
CA TRP A 117 -20.54 -13.02 -18.33
C TRP A 117 -19.24 -13.80 -18.06
N PRO A 118 -18.56 -14.34 -19.10
CA PRO A 118 -17.22 -14.88 -18.94
C PRO A 118 -16.22 -13.80 -18.50
N LEU A 119 -15.16 -14.21 -17.79
CA LEU A 119 -14.06 -13.31 -17.45
C LEU A 119 -13.23 -12.97 -18.70
N PRO A 120 -12.74 -11.73 -18.81
CA PRO A 120 -11.81 -11.35 -19.87
C PRO A 120 -10.54 -12.19 -19.79
N PRO A 121 -9.95 -12.61 -20.93
CA PRO A 121 -8.68 -13.30 -20.92
C PRO A 121 -7.57 -12.39 -20.34
N PRO A 122 -6.56 -12.97 -19.65
CA PRO A 122 -5.43 -12.19 -19.17
C PRO A 122 -4.68 -11.54 -20.35
N VAL A 123 -4.58 -10.21 -20.35
CA VAL A 123 -3.81 -9.46 -21.33
C VAL A 123 -2.49 -9.02 -20.71
N GLU A 124 -1.38 -9.36 -21.38
CA GLU A 124 -0.06 -8.82 -21.09
C GLU A 124 -0.10 -7.30 -21.26
N ALA A 125 0.14 -6.57 -20.17
CA ALA A 125 0.12 -5.11 -20.22
C ALA A 125 1.42 -4.60 -20.84
N HIS A 126 1.28 -3.77 -21.86
CA HIS A 126 2.41 -3.13 -22.53
C HIS A 126 3.28 -2.37 -21.54
N ALA A 127 4.57 -2.73 -21.48
CA ALA A 127 5.56 -2.04 -20.68
C ALA A 127 5.78 -0.63 -21.24
N LEU A 128 5.72 0.37 -20.36
CA LEU A 128 6.12 1.73 -20.70
C LEU A 128 7.64 1.84 -20.69
N PRO A 129 8.22 2.80 -21.44
CA PRO A 129 9.64 3.12 -21.32
C PRO A 129 10.05 3.33 -19.86
N PRO A 130 11.22 2.84 -19.42
CA PRO A 130 11.65 2.96 -18.02
C PRO A 130 11.67 4.41 -17.53
N LEU A 131 12.17 5.33 -18.35
CA LEU A 131 12.21 6.76 -18.04
C LEU A 131 10.81 7.35 -17.83
N LEU A 132 9.84 6.98 -18.68
CA LEU A 132 8.46 7.43 -18.52
C LEU A 132 7.83 6.84 -17.25
N THR A 133 8.12 5.57 -16.95
CA THR A 133 7.66 4.92 -15.72
C THR A 133 8.20 5.63 -14.48
N PHE A 134 9.48 6.00 -14.47
CA PHE A 134 10.09 6.78 -13.40
C PHE A 134 9.36 8.11 -13.16
N PHE A 135 9.07 8.86 -14.24
CA PHE A 135 8.31 10.11 -14.13
C PHE A 135 6.88 9.88 -13.62
N LEU A 136 6.20 8.84 -14.08
CA LEU A 136 4.86 8.50 -13.59
C LEU A 136 4.85 8.11 -12.11
N VAL A 137 5.87 7.38 -11.65
CA VAL A 137 6.04 7.06 -10.22
C VAL A 137 6.29 8.34 -9.41
N ALA A 138 7.08 9.29 -9.92
CA ALA A 138 7.29 10.58 -9.27
C ALA A 138 5.97 11.38 -9.16
N VAL A 139 5.16 11.41 -10.22
CA VAL A 139 3.82 12.01 -10.22
C VAL A 139 2.91 11.31 -9.22
N GLY A 140 2.97 9.98 -9.13
CA GLY A 140 2.28 9.21 -8.09
C GLY A 140 2.71 9.62 -6.68
N GLY A 141 4.00 9.88 -6.45
CA GLY A 141 4.51 10.43 -5.20
C GLY A 141 3.94 11.81 -4.87
N VAL A 142 3.79 12.68 -5.87
CA VAL A 142 3.12 13.98 -5.68
C VAL A 142 1.66 13.78 -5.31
N ALA A 143 0.94 12.88 -5.97
CA ALA A 143 -0.45 12.56 -5.62
C ALA A 143 -0.56 12.01 -4.18
N LEU A 144 0.34 11.11 -3.78
CA LEU A 144 0.40 10.60 -2.41
C LEU A 144 0.67 11.70 -1.38
N SER A 145 1.47 12.72 -1.73
CA SER A 145 1.70 13.86 -0.85
C SER A 145 0.41 14.64 -0.55
N VAL A 146 -0.47 14.79 -1.55
CA VAL A 146 -1.79 15.41 -1.40
C VAL A 146 -2.70 14.52 -0.57
N CYS A 147 -2.78 13.22 -0.89
CA CYS A 147 -3.62 12.26 -0.15
C CYS A 147 -3.25 12.18 1.34
N MET A 148 -1.97 12.27 1.67
CA MET A 148 -1.46 12.22 3.04
C MET A 148 -1.50 13.57 3.75
N SER A 149 -2.07 14.62 3.14
CA SER A 149 -2.05 16.00 3.66
C SER A 149 -0.64 16.45 4.05
N GLY A 150 0.36 16.06 3.25
CA GLY A 150 1.76 16.37 3.46
C GLY A 150 2.00 17.87 3.37
N ARG A 151 2.92 18.39 4.19
CA ARG A 151 3.30 19.79 4.09
C ARG A 151 3.97 20.02 2.74
N PRO A 152 3.77 21.18 2.08
CA PRO A 152 4.36 21.44 0.76
C PRO A 152 5.90 21.34 0.76
N ARG A 153 6.54 21.66 1.89
CA ARG A 153 7.99 21.48 2.09
C ARG A 153 8.47 20.03 2.11
N ASP A 154 7.58 19.08 2.39
CA ASP A 154 7.88 17.66 2.55
C ASP A 154 7.63 16.87 1.26
N VAL A 155 7.03 17.48 0.23
CA VAL A 155 6.67 16.82 -1.04
C VAL A 155 7.88 16.19 -1.72
N ALA A 156 9.01 16.89 -1.78
CA ALA A 156 10.24 16.36 -2.38
C ALA A 156 10.73 15.08 -1.66
N TRP A 157 10.57 15.02 -0.34
CA TRP A 157 10.97 13.86 0.47
C TRP A 157 9.98 12.71 0.33
N ILE A 158 8.69 13.01 0.21
CA ILE A 158 7.64 12.01 -0.09
C ILE A 158 7.90 11.37 -1.45
N VAL A 159 8.11 12.18 -2.49
CA VAL A 159 8.45 11.71 -3.84
C VAL A 159 9.75 10.91 -3.82
N GLY A 160 10.78 11.40 -3.12
CA GLY A 160 12.03 10.68 -2.93
C GLY A 160 11.85 9.31 -2.30
N GLY A 161 11.01 9.19 -1.26
CA GLY A 161 10.69 7.89 -0.63
C GLY A 161 10.00 6.92 -1.58
N VAL A 162 9.05 7.39 -2.39
CA VAL A 162 8.34 6.59 -3.39
C VAL A 162 9.29 6.12 -4.50
N LEU A 163 10.20 6.99 -4.96
CA LEU A 163 11.21 6.64 -5.95
C LEU A 163 12.24 5.65 -5.40
N ILE A 164 12.71 5.85 -4.16
CA ILE A 164 13.60 4.89 -3.48
C ILE A 164 12.94 3.53 -3.40
N ALA A 165 11.68 3.46 -2.97
CA ALA A 165 10.91 2.23 -2.93
C ALA A 165 10.85 1.54 -4.31
N TYR A 166 10.46 2.28 -5.35
CA TYR A 166 10.35 1.74 -6.70
C TYR A 166 11.69 1.24 -7.26
N GLU A 167 12.73 2.06 -7.20
CA GLU A 167 14.05 1.73 -7.76
C GLU A 167 14.72 0.58 -7.01
N THR A 168 14.68 0.60 -5.67
CA THR A 168 15.28 -0.48 -4.87
C THR A 168 14.57 -1.80 -5.11
N GLN A 169 13.24 -1.80 -5.24
CA GLN A 169 12.49 -3.00 -5.60
C GLN A 169 12.85 -3.46 -7.02
N ALA A 170 12.92 -2.56 -8.00
CA ALA A 170 13.27 -2.89 -9.38
C ALA A 170 14.67 -3.52 -9.50
N VAL A 171 15.68 -2.90 -8.87
CA VAL A 171 17.07 -3.40 -8.87
C VAL A 171 17.17 -4.72 -8.11
N THR A 172 16.56 -4.83 -6.93
CA THR A 172 16.65 -6.06 -6.14
C THR A 172 15.93 -7.23 -6.82
N LYS A 173 14.84 -6.97 -7.54
CA LYS A 173 14.13 -7.98 -8.34
C LYS A 173 15.04 -8.58 -9.42
N MET A 174 15.94 -7.79 -10.02
CA MET A 174 16.89 -8.30 -11.01
C MET A 174 17.98 -9.18 -10.39
N VAL A 175 18.37 -8.93 -9.14
CA VAL A 175 19.50 -9.61 -8.48
C VAL A 175 19.03 -10.83 -7.65
N LEU A 176 17.97 -10.69 -6.86
CA LEU A 176 17.47 -11.70 -5.93
C LEU A 176 16.19 -12.40 -6.41
N GLY A 177 15.58 -11.91 -7.50
CA GLY A 177 14.26 -12.37 -7.96
C GLY A 177 13.09 -11.87 -7.10
N ASP A 178 11.90 -12.31 -7.47
CA ASP A 178 10.63 -11.79 -6.93
C ASP A 178 10.47 -12.04 -5.43
N ARG A 179 11.01 -13.16 -4.92
CA ARG A 179 10.82 -13.60 -3.53
C ARG A 179 11.68 -12.85 -2.51
N GLY A 180 12.80 -12.24 -2.90
CA GLY A 180 13.72 -11.54 -2.00
C GLY A 180 13.62 -10.01 -2.06
N SER A 181 13.07 -9.47 -3.15
CA SER A 181 13.02 -8.02 -3.40
C SER A 181 12.29 -7.17 -2.36
N PRO A 182 11.14 -7.60 -1.78
CA PRO A 182 10.38 -6.75 -0.85
C PRO A 182 11.14 -6.46 0.45
N LEU A 183 11.84 -7.46 1.01
CA LEU A 183 12.58 -7.32 2.26
C LEU A 183 13.66 -6.24 2.15
N VAL A 184 14.46 -6.29 1.08
CA VAL A 184 15.56 -5.35 0.86
C VAL A 184 15.01 -3.96 0.55
N ALA A 185 13.96 -3.86 -0.27
CA ALA A 185 13.35 -2.58 -0.59
C ALA A 185 12.77 -1.89 0.65
N ALA A 186 12.06 -2.63 1.52
CA ALA A 186 11.56 -2.10 2.79
C ALA A 186 12.68 -1.72 3.75
N PHE A 187 13.76 -2.49 3.79
CA PHE A 187 14.95 -2.17 4.58
C PHE A 187 15.60 -0.85 4.12
N VAL A 188 15.87 -0.70 2.83
CA VAL A 188 16.49 0.52 2.29
C VAL A 188 15.59 1.74 2.49
N LEU A 189 14.29 1.60 2.22
CA LEU A 189 13.31 2.64 2.49
C LEU A 189 13.26 3.01 3.98
N GLY A 190 13.28 2.02 4.87
CA GLY A 190 13.30 2.20 6.31
C GLY A 190 14.54 2.95 6.78
N VAL A 191 15.73 2.56 6.31
CA VAL A 191 16.99 3.24 6.62
C VAL A 191 16.94 4.69 6.14
N ALA A 192 16.52 4.93 4.89
CA ALA A 192 16.41 6.27 4.32
C ALA A 192 15.45 7.16 5.13
N GLY A 193 14.26 6.64 5.46
CA GLY A 193 13.26 7.38 6.23
C GLY A 193 13.67 7.64 7.68
N LEU A 194 14.29 6.67 8.35
CA LEU A 194 14.80 6.82 9.71
C LEU A 194 15.96 7.82 9.77
N LEU A 195 16.85 7.82 8.76
CA LEU A 195 17.90 8.84 8.62
C LEU A 195 17.30 10.23 8.37
N TYR A 196 16.30 10.34 7.51
CA TYR A 196 15.57 11.59 7.27
C TYR A 196 14.99 12.18 8.56
N GLY A 197 14.40 11.33 9.40
CA GLY A 197 13.84 11.73 10.70
C GLY A 197 14.87 12.15 11.76
N ARG A 198 16.18 12.05 11.48
CA ARG A 198 17.21 12.61 12.39
C ARG A 198 17.34 14.13 12.28
N GLY A 199 16.84 14.72 11.19
CA GLY A 199 16.82 16.17 11.03
C GLY A 199 15.78 16.84 11.94
N ARG A 200 16.07 18.09 12.34
CA ARG A 200 15.18 18.86 13.23
C ARG A 200 13.80 19.07 12.59
N GLY A 201 12.74 18.70 13.30
CA GLY A 201 11.35 18.88 12.85
C GLY A 201 10.91 17.95 11.72
N ARG A 202 11.65 16.86 11.47
CA ARG A 202 11.34 15.86 10.43
C ARG A 202 10.86 14.56 11.06
N MET A 203 9.76 14.02 10.54
CA MET A 203 9.21 12.74 11.00
C MET A 203 9.60 11.63 10.00
N PRO A 204 10.15 10.48 10.46
CA PRO A 204 10.49 9.36 9.55
C PRO A 204 9.32 8.92 8.67
N MET A 205 8.10 8.94 9.23
CA MET A 205 6.87 8.54 8.55
C MET A 205 6.59 9.38 7.29
N THR A 206 7.10 10.60 7.18
CA THR A 206 6.97 11.41 5.95
C THR A 206 7.53 10.69 4.72
N VAL A 207 8.56 9.86 4.88
CA VAL A 207 9.21 9.12 3.78
C VAL A 207 8.77 7.65 3.75
N ILE A 208 8.74 7.00 4.92
CA ILE A 208 8.49 5.55 5.02
C ILE A 208 7.07 5.21 4.56
N MET A 209 6.08 5.97 4.99
CA MET A 209 4.67 5.69 4.76
C MET A 209 4.26 5.71 3.27
N PRO A 210 4.56 6.76 2.48
CA PRO A 210 4.26 6.74 1.05
C PRO A 210 5.12 5.74 0.27
N GLY A 211 6.38 5.52 0.67
CA GLY A 211 7.21 4.47 0.07
C GLY A 211 6.67 3.06 0.36
N MET A 212 6.16 2.81 1.56
CA MET A 212 5.54 1.52 1.92
C MET A 212 4.23 1.29 1.17
N LEU A 213 3.46 2.35 0.89
CA LEU A 213 2.30 2.27 -0.03
C LEU A 213 2.73 1.82 -1.43
N GLN A 214 3.88 2.30 -1.90
CA GLN A 214 4.46 1.91 -3.19
C GLN A 214 4.98 0.46 -3.20
N LEU A 215 5.60 0.01 -2.10
CA LEU A 215 6.11 -1.36 -1.93
C LEU A 215 5.04 -2.38 -1.58
N ALA A 216 3.87 -1.92 -1.12
CA ALA A 216 2.85 -2.79 -0.56
C ALA A 216 2.50 -3.92 -1.54
N PRO A 217 2.24 -5.13 -1.03
CA PRO A 217 2.06 -6.33 -1.83
C PRO A 217 0.82 -6.27 -2.73
N GLY A 218 0.07 -5.17 -2.79
CA GLY A 218 -1.28 -5.16 -3.30
C GLY A 218 -1.42 -5.59 -4.77
N PHE A 219 -0.39 -5.46 -5.61
CA PHE A 219 -0.43 -6.05 -6.95
C PHE A 219 -0.33 -7.59 -6.93
N ILE A 220 0.58 -8.16 -6.14
CA ILE A 220 0.69 -9.62 -5.97
C ILE A 220 -0.52 -10.16 -5.18
N GLY A 221 -1.01 -9.41 -4.20
CA GLY A 221 -2.20 -9.70 -3.40
C GLY A 221 -3.48 -9.77 -4.21
N THR A 222 -3.70 -8.80 -5.10
CA THR A 222 -4.84 -8.82 -6.04
C THR A 222 -4.74 -9.98 -7.02
N GLN A 223 -3.55 -10.27 -7.56
CA GLN A 223 -3.37 -11.43 -8.44
C GLN A 223 -3.58 -12.77 -7.72
N ALA A 224 -3.12 -12.91 -6.48
CA ALA A 224 -3.36 -14.11 -5.67
C ALA A 224 -4.86 -14.32 -5.41
N VAL A 225 -5.60 -13.25 -5.13
CA VAL A 225 -7.05 -13.32 -4.93
C VAL A 225 -7.81 -13.60 -6.24
N VAL A 226 -7.42 -12.98 -7.36
CA VAL A 226 -8.02 -13.26 -8.68
C VAL A 226 -7.70 -14.69 -9.14
N ALA A 227 -6.53 -15.22 -8.78
CA ALA A 227 -6.16 -16.61 -9.05
C ALA A 227 -7.06 -17.61 -8.29
N LEU A 228 -7.39 -17.34 -7.03
CA LEU A 228 -8.31 -18.18 -6.25
C LEU A 228 -9.72 -18.27 -6.83
N LEU A 229 -10.13 -17.29 -7.64
CA LEU A 229 -11.42 -17.29 -8.33
C LEU A 229 -11.47 -18.19 -9.56
N GLY A 230 -10.40 -18.95 -9.85
CA GLY A 230 -10.27 -19.77 -11.05
C GLY A 230 -10.19 -18.95 -12.35
N ALA A 231 -9.93 -17.64 -12.23
CA ALA A 231 -9.68 -16.73 -13.35
C ALA A 231 -8.18 -16.61 -13.68
N GLY A 232 -7.31 -17.19 -12.85
CA GLY A 232 -5.92 -17.45 -13.19
C GLY A 232 -5.79 -18.71 -14.04
N VAL A 233 -4.74 -18.76 -14.87
CA VAL A 233 -4.35 -19.93 -15.68
C VAL A 233 -4.55 -21.22 -14.88
N ALA A 234 -5.38 -22.14 -15.41
CA ALA A 234 -5.59 -23.46 -14.83
C ALA A 234 -4.22 -24.16 -14.73
N GLY A 235 -3.76 -24.46 -13.51
CA GLY A 235 -2.47 -25.11 -13.24
C GLY A 235 -1.43 -24.30 -12.45
N ALA A 236 -1.77 -23.12 -11.90
CA ALA A 236 -0.81 -22.33 -11.14
C ALA A 236 -0.99 -22.44 -9.61
N ASP A 237 -0.17 -23.30 -9.00
CA ASP A 237 0.19 -23.54 -7.59
C ASP A 237 -0.62 -22.84 -6.48
N ASP A 238 -1.09 -23.65 -5.52
CA ASP A 238 -1.80 -23.32 -4.27
C ASP A 238 -1.08 -22.31 -3.34
N ASP A 239 0.17 -21.95 -3.62
CA ASP A 239 1.05 -21.19 -2.72
C ASP A 239 0.88 -19.66 -2.82
N ARG A 240 0.03 -19.13 -3.70
CA ARG A 240 -0.06 -17.68 -3.96
C ARG A 240 -0.50 -16.86 -2.74
N LEU A 241 -1.46 -17.35 -1.95
CA LEU A 241 -1.87 -16.68 -0.71
C LEU A 241 -0.72 -16.63 0.31
N PHE A 242 -0.01 -17.76 0.44
CA PHE A 242 1.14 -17.86 1.32
C PHE A 242 2.24 -16.88 0.88
N ASN A 243 2.48 -16.75 -0.43
CA ASN A 243 3.43 -15.78 -0.98
C ASN A 243 3.07 -14.33 -0.64
N VAL A 244 1.79 -13.94 -0.66
CA VAL A 244 1.36 -12.58 -0.28
C VAL A 244 1.64 -12.32 1.20
N LEU A 245 1.35 -13.29 2.06
CA LEU A 245 1.67 -13.21 3.48
C LEU A 245 3.18 -13.13 3.70
N LEU A 246 3.98 -13.91 2.97
CA LEU A 246 5.44 -13.84 3.00
C LEU A 246 5.95 -12.47 2.56
N VAL A 247 5.42 -11.88 1.49
CA VAL A 247 5.81 -10.52 1.05
C VAL A 247 5.46 -9.50 2.14
N ALA A 248 4.26 -9.58 2.73
CA ALA A 248 3.89 -8.69 3.83
C ALA A 248 4.87 -8.82 5.01
N LEU A 249 5.20 -10.05 5.42
CA LEU A 249 6.17 -10.32 6.48
C LEU A 249 7.55 -9.80 6.13
N GLN A 250 8.00 -9.94 4.89
CA GLN A 250 9.27 -9.41 4.41
C GLN A 250 9.34 -7.89 4.50
N LEU A 251 8.26 -7.19 4.15
CA LEU A 251 8.19 -5.73 4.29
C LEU A 251 8.28 -5.30 5.76
N VAL A 252 7.53 -5.98 6.65
CA VAL A 252 7.59 -5.77 8.10
C VAL A 252 9.02 -6.00 8.60
N LEU A 253 9.61 -7.14 8.24
CA LEU A 253 10.93 -7.55 8.69
C LEU A 253 12.04 -6.62 8.17
N GLY A 254 11.96 -6.19 6.91
CA GLY A 254 12.88 -5.20 6.36
C GLY A 254 12.84 -3.89 7.14
N LEU A 255 11.64 -3.41 7.49
CA LEU A 255 11.48 -2.20 8.29
C LEU A 255 12.00 -2.38 9.73
N VAL A 256 11.76 -3.55 10.36
CA VAL A 256 12.31 -3.89 11.69
C VAL A 256 13.84 -3.94 11.65
N PHE A 257 14.44 -4.53 10.62
CA PHE A 257 15.90 -4.53 10.49
C PHE A 257 16.47 -3.12 10.29
N ALA A 258 15.74 -2.24 9.61
CA ALA A 258 16.15 -0.85 9.46
C ALA A 258 16.26 -0.11 10.81
N THR A 259 15.42 -0.44 11.79
CA THR A 259 15.49 0.19 13.13
C THR A 259 16.71 -0.26 13.94
N VAL A 260 17.25 -1.46 13.68
CA VAL A 260 18.51 -1.92 14.29
C VAL A 260 19.68 -1.09 13.77
N VAL A 261 19.70 -0.83 12.45
CA VAL A 261 20.76 -0.02 11.82
C VAL A 261 20.62 1.46 12.16
N VAL A 262 19.38 1.95 12.20
CA VAL A 262 19.07 3.36 12.44
C VAL A 262 18.04 3.44 13.58
N PRO A 263 18.48 3.49 14.85
CA PRO A 263 17.56 3.55 15.98
C PRO A 263 16.57 4.72 15.88
N PRO A 264 15.26 4.47 16.08
CA PRO A 264 14.22 5.49 16.02
C PRO A 264 14.41 6.48 17.16
N ARG A 265 14.29 7.77 16.85
CA ARG A 265 14.37 8.86 17.82
C ARG A 265 12.95 9.30 18.12
N PHE A 266 12.42 8.95 19.29
CA PHE A 266 11.20 9.59 19.78
C PHE A 266 11.61 10.87 20.51
N SER A 267 11.17 12.02 20.01
CA SER A 267 11.15 13.24 20.82
C SER A 267 10.05 13.04 21.85
N VAL A 268 10.40 12.50 23.02
CA VAL A 268 9.57 12.68 24.20
C VAL A 268 9.60 14.19 24.45
N GLU A 269 8.48 14.85 24.19
CA GLU A 269 8.23 16.19 24.72
C GLU A 269 8.42 16.06 26.24
N ARG A 270 9.56 16.53 26.76
CA ARG A 270 9.72 16.66 28.20
C ARG A 270 8.68 17.70 28.59
N ASP A 271 7.62 17.25 29.25
CA ASP A 271 6.80 18.12 30.09
C ASP A 271 7.78 18.97 30.89
N SER A 272 7.79 20.26 30.59
CA SER A 272 8.55 21.23 31.35
C SER A 272 8.00 21.16 32.78
N PRO A 273 8.82 21.00 33.82
CA PRO A 273 8.30 21.02 35.18
C PRO A 273 7.62 22.37 35.37
N VAL A 274 6.31 22.35 35.64
CA VAL A 274 5.58 23.51 36.11
C VAL A 274 6.34 24.00 37.35
N PRO A 275 6.90 25.23 37.37
CA PRO A 275 7.61 25.71 38.54
C PRO A 275 6.61 25.76 39.71
N PRO A 276 7.00 25.35 40.92
CA PRO A 276 6.11 25.47 42.07
C PRO A 276 5.72 26.93 42.21
N SER A 277 4.41 27.18 42.31
CA SER A 277 3.90 28.49 42.68
C SER A 277 4.55 28.88 44.00
N ALA A 278 5.29 29.99 43.98
CA ALA A 278 5.75 30.64 45.19
C ALA A 278 4.52 31.18 45.92
N GLY A 279 3.90 30.33 46.73
CA GLY A 279 2.96 30.74 47.76
C GLY A 279 3.75 31.35 48.91
N GLY A 280 3.95 32.66 48.84
CA GLY A 280 4.46 33.46 49.94
C GLY A 280 3.46 33.55 51.09
N ALA A 281 4.05 33.67 52.28
CA ALA A 281 3.57 34.21 53.56
C ALA A 281 2.08 34.56 53.73
#